data_AF-A0A094AMX6-F1
#
_entry.id   AF-A0A094AMX6-F1
#
_cell.length_a   1.000
_cell.length_b   1.000
_cell.length_c   1.000
_cell.angle_alpha   90.00
_cell.angle_beta   90.00
_cell.angle_gamma   90.00
#
_symmetry.space_group_name_H-M   'P 1'
#
loop_
_entity.id
_entity.type
_entity.pdbx_description
1 polymer ?
#
loop_
_entity_poly.entity_id
_entity_poly.type
_entity_poly.pdbx_seq_one_letter_code
_entity_poly.pdbx_strand_id
1 'polypeptide(L)'
;MLTEPFVVLMASLRLVFRACYLRRKASMALVTFTLLWFLLSSRRQPPPIDPEFGLVKNTSSESRYAIATFLTGGSKKSKNAKDLASNPYNIATRVLAYQLLHAEETRCNATVDFVVLVTPNVPKHTRDQLTTCGAVVVEAKDIPLRWWVSTGVTRWKDQFLKLRLFEMTQYDRLLFVDADTLIRGKLDEIFNELEVQRPARTLTHRLRRADEAPLPAQFMFAARSDNQLTGGRHHPFPPLNTDVFSAGFWVAAPSQELFDYFLSILRHYRRFDPHTMEQSLLNYAFRRDGPMPWRELHYKWSATWPNAGDVEGEVVTLHEKFWATGPKELRRLWREQKGNMQRYFSKHDD
;
A
#
# COMPACT_ATOMS: atom_id res chain seq x y z
N MET A 1 -17.87 12.55 -82.96
CA MET A 1 -18.86 11.47 -82.74
C MET A 1 -18.17 10.32 -82.01
N LEU A 2 -18.33 10.23 -80.69
CA LEU A 2 -18.00 9.01 -79.95
C LEU A 2 -19.16 8.03 -80.20
N THR A 3 -18.84 6.85 -80.71
CA THR A 3 -19.81 5.83 -81.11
C THR A 3 -20.54 5.28 -79.87
N GLU A 4 -21.85 5.02 -79.98
CA GLU A 4 -22.71 4.48 -78.90
C GLU A 4 -22.10 3.38 -78.01
N PRO A 5 -21.30 2.41 -78.52
CA PRO A 5 -20.71 1.38 -77.66
C PRO A 5 -19.76 1.92 -76.58
N PHE A 6 -19.15 3.10 -76.78
CA PHE A 6 -18.25 3.71 -75.79
C PHE A 6 -19.00 4.32 -74.60
N VAL A 7 -20.21 4.83 -74.82
CA VAL A 7 -21.07 5.41 -73.78
C VAL A 7 -21.64 4.32 -72.88
N VAL A 8 -22.05 3.18 -73.45
CA VAL A 8 -22.56 2.02 -72.72
C VAL A 8 -21.46 1.37 -71.84
N LEU A 9 -20.23 1.28 -72.35
CA LEU A 9 -19.09 0.77 -71.60
C LEU A 9 -18.73 1.67 -70.40
N MET A 10 -18.72 2.99 -70.59
CA MET A 10 -18.47 3.98 -69.53
C MET A 10 -19.56 3.97 -68.44
N ALA A 11 -20.83 3.83 -68.82
CA ALA A 11 -21.94 3.68 -67.87
C ALA A 11 -21.81 2.38 -67.05
N SER A 12 -21.45 1.28 -67.71
CA SER A 12 -21.22 -0.02 -67.07
C SER A 12 -20.05 0.00 -66.09
N LEU A 13 -18.91 0.61 -66.46
CA LEU A 13 -17.78 0.80 -65.53
C LEU A 13 -18.16 1.67 -64.32
N ARG A 14 -18.89 2.77 -64.51
CA ARG A 14 -19.37 3.62 -63.40
C ARG A 14 -20.28 2.85 -62.44
N LEU A 15 -21.15 1.98 -62.97
CA LEU A 15 -22.02 1.14 -62.15
C LEU A 15 -21.20 0.13 -61.33
N VAL A 16 -20.20 -0.52 -61.95
CA VAL A 16 -19.28 -1.45 -61.28
C VAL A 16 -18.46 -0.74 -60.20
N PHE A 17 -17.90 0.44 -60.48
CA PHE A 17 -17.17 1.23 -59.49
C PHE A 17 -18.07 1.66 -58.32
N ARG A 18 -19.31 2.07 -58.58
CA ARG A 18 -20.27 2.44 -57.54
C ARG A 18 -20.67 1.24 -56.69
N ALA A 19 -20.87 0.07 -57.30
CA ALA A 19 -21.14 -1.18 -56.60
C ALA A 19 -19.94 -1.65 -55.74
N CYS A 20 -18.71 -1.57 -56.26
CA CYS A 20 -17.49 -1.86 -55.50
C CYS A 20 -17.29 -0.88 -54.33
N TYR A 21 -17.57 0.41 -54.53
CA TYR A 21 -17.50 1.43 -53.49
C TYR A 21 -18.56 1.22 -52.39
N LEU A 22 -19.80 0.89 -52.77
CA LEU A 22 -20.88 0.57 -51.84
C LEU A 22 -20.59 -0.72 -51.06
N ARG A 23 -20.07 -1.77 -51.72
CA ARG A 23 -19.60 -2.99 -51.05
C ARG A 23 -18.50 -2.69 -50.03
N ARG A 24 -17.50 -1.88 -50.39
CA ARG A 24 -16.41 -1.50 -49.48
C ARG A 24 -16.91 -0.70 -48.27
N LYS A 25 -17.88 0.21 -48.47
CA LYS A 25 -18.53 0.94 -47.37
C LYS A 25 -19.36 0.02 -46.47
N ALA A 26 -20.12 -0.92 -47.04
CA ALA A 26 -20.89 -1.90 -46.29
C ALA A 26 -19.98 -2.83 -45.48
N SER A 27 -18.86 -3.29 -46.05
CA SER A 27 -17.85 -4.08 -45.33
C SER A 27 -17.20 -3.29 -44.19
N MET A 28 -16.85 -2.02 -44.42
CA MET A 28 -16.32 -1.14 -43.37
C MET A 28 -17.34 -0.93 -42.24
N ALA A 29 -18.62 -0.70 -42.58
CA ALA A 29 -19.70 -0.56 -41.60
C ALA A 29 -19.94 -1.85 -40.80
N LEU A 30 -19.82 -3.01 -41.43
CA LEU A 30 -19.92 -4.30 -40.75
C LEU A 30 -18.73 -4.53 -39.79
N VAL A 31 -17.51 -4.15 -40.20
CA VAL A 31 -16.31 -4.23 -39.34
C VAL A 31 -16.42 -3.26 -38.16
N THR A 32 -16.86 -2.02 -38.37
CA THR A 32 -17.06 -1.07 -37.26
C THR A 32 -18.20 -1.51 -36.35
N PHE A 33 -19.31 -2.02 -36.88
CA PHE A 33 -20.42 -2.53 -36.07
C PHE A 33 -20.02 -3.79 -35.29
N THR A 34 -19.26 -4.71 -35.88
CA THR A 34 -18.73 -5.88 -35.16
C THR A 34 -17.71 -5.47 -34.10
N LEU A 35 -16.80 -4.53 -34.38
CA LEU A 35 -15.90 -3.97 -33.36
C LEU A 35 -16.67 -3.27 -32.24
N LEU A 36 -17.68 -2.44 -32.56
CA LEU A 36 -18.54 -1.81 -31.56
C LEU A 36 -19.32 -2.87 -30.77
N TRP A 37 -19.85 -3.89 -31.43
CA TRP A 37 -20.58 -4.98 -30.82
C TRP A 37 -19.67 -5.79 -29.90
N PHE A 38 -18.45 -6.11 -30.30
CA PHE A 38 -17.45 -6.74 -29.44
C PHE A 38 -17.05 -5.83 -28.28
N LEU A 39 -16.89 -4.52 -28.49
CA LEU A 39 -16.57 -3.54 -27.44
C LEU A 39 -17.73 -3.34 -26.44
N LEU A 40 -18.97 -3.38 -26.90
CA LEU A 40 -20.17 -3.22 -26.08
C LEU A 40 -20.55 -4.53 -25.38
N SER A 41 -20.44 -5.66 -26.07
CA SER A 41 -20.74 -7.00 -25.54
C SER A 41 -19.64 -7.53 -24.61
N SER A 42 -18.42 -6.99 -24.70
CA SER A 42 -17.31 -7.30 -23.76
C SER A 42 -17.36 -6.49 -22.47
N ARG A 43 -18.32 -5.57 -22.29
CA ARG A 43 -18.55 -4.91 -21.00
C ARG A 43 -19.16 -5.91 -20.01
N ARG A 44 -18.32 -6.77 -19.48
CA ARG A 44 -18.65 -7.57 -18.29
C ARG A 44 -18.97 -6.60 -17.17
N GLN A 45 -20.12 -6.79 -16.53
CA GLN A 45 -20.43 -6.12 -15.28
C GLN A 45 -19.61 -6.79 -14.16
N PRO A 46 -19.14 -6.03 -13.17
CA PRO A 46 -18.50 -6.62 -12.01
C PRO A 46 -19.51 -7.53 -11.28
N PRO A 47 -19.07 -8.70 -10.78
CA PRO A 47 -19.95 -9.59 -10.04
C PRO A 47 -20.59 -8.85 -8.85
N PRO A 48 -21.83 -9.18 -8.45
CA PRO A 48 -22.42 -8.60 -7.24
C PRO A 48 -21.52 -8.87 -6.03
N ILE A 49 -21.56 -7.97 -5.04
CA ILE A 49 -20.87 -8.21 -3.77
C ILE A 49 -21.67 -9.25 -3.03
N ASP A 50 -21.04 -10.40 -2.76
CA ASP A 50 -21.59 -11.43 -1.89
C ASP A 50 -21.53 -10.92 -0.45
N PRO A 51 -22.67 -10.78 0.27
CA PRO A 51 -22.70 -10.26 1.62
C PRO A 51 -22.00 -11.16 2.65
N GLU A 52 -21.68 -12.41 2.32
CA GLU A 52 -21.00 -13.36 3.20
C GLU A 52 -19.50 -13.52 2.87
N PHE A 53 -19.04 -12.92 1.77
CA PHE A 53 -17.65 -13.03 1.32
C PHE A 53 -16.74 -12.00 2.00
N GLY A 54 -15.60 -12.42 2.56
CA GLY A 54 -14.62 -11.50 3.14
C GLY A 54 -15.19 -10.67 4.31
N LEU A 55 -15.72 -11.35 5.32
CA LEU A 55 -16.18 -10.72 6.55
C LEU A 55 -15.01 -10.49 7.51
N VAL A 56 -15.02 -9.34 8.18
CA VAL A 56 -14.06 -9.01 9.23
C VAL A 56 -14.84 -8.63 10.48
N LYS A 57 -14.41 -9.12 11.65
CA LYS A 57 -15.15 -8.89 12.90
C LYS A 57 -14.87 -7.50 13.49
N ASN A 58 -15.82 -7.01 14.28
CA ASN A 58 -15.58 -5.93 15.24
C ASN A 58 -14.50 -6.37 16.24
N THR A 59 -13.71 -5.41 16.72
CA THR A 59 -12.77 -5.71 17.80
C THR A 59 -13.49 -5.91 19.13
N SER A 60 -12.85 -6.64 20.04
CA SER A 60 -13.34 -6.93 21.39
C SER A 60 -12.17 -6.97 22.39
N SER A 61 -12.44 -7.28 23.66
CA SER A 61 -11.37 -7.50 24.65
C SER A 61 -10.43 -8.65 24.27
N GLU A 62 -10.94 -9.65 23.56
CA GLU A 62 -10.17 -10.83 23.12
C GLU A 62 -9.45 -10.59 21.78
N SER A 63 -9.47 -9.35 21.28
CA SER A 63 -8.89 -9.07 19.97
C SER A 63 -7.37 -9.08 19.99
N ARG A 64 -6.79 -9.72 18.97
CA ARG A 64 -5.34 -9.78 18.78
C ARG A 64 -4.87 -8.65 17.89
N TYR A 65 -3.84 -7.93 18.34
CA TYR A 65 -3.28 -6.80 17.63
C TYR A 65 -1.81 -6.99 17.31
N ALA A 66 -1.37 -6.39 16.21
CA ALA A 66 0.03 -6.30 15.86
C ALA A 66 0.41 -4.90 15.39
N ILE A 67 1.62 -4.49 15.73
CA ILE A 67 2.31 -3.38 15.08
C ILE A 67 3.41 -3.99 14.21
N ALA A 68 3.38 -3.74 12.91
CA ALA A 68 4.28 -4.32 11.94
C ALA A 68 5.19 -3.28 11.30
N THR A 69 6.41 -3.70 10.98
CA THR A 69 7.33 -2.95 10.11
C THR A 69 7.95 -3.87 9.06
N PHE A 70 8.67 -3.30 8.10
CA PHE A 70 9.26 -4.04 6.98
C PHE A 70 10.76 -3.76 6.84
N LEU A 71 11.57 -4.82 6.78
CA LEU A 71 13.01 -4.76 6.57
C LEU A 71 13.42 -5.57 5.35
N THR A 72 14.02 -4.91 4.36
CA THR A 72 14.57 -5.55 3.15
C THR A 72 16.10 -5.68 3.21
N GLY A 73 16.61 -6.83 2.78
CA GLY A 73 18.03 -7.07 2.46
C GLY A 73 18.52 -6.22 1.28
N GLY A 74 17.62 -5.64 0.48
CA GLY A 74 17.89 -4.81 -0.69
C GLY A 74 18.18 -5.62 -1.95
N SER A 75 18.65 -4.95 -3.02
CA SER A 75 18.83 -5.56 -4.35
C SER A 75 20.00 -6.55 -4.47
N LYS A 76 20.88 -6.65 -3.45
CA LYS A 76 21.98 -7.61 -3.47
C LYS A 76 21.44 -9.01 -3.13
N LYS A 77 21.77 -10.02 -3.96
CA LYS A 77 21.39 -11.43 -3.76
C LYS A 77 21.81 -11.99 -2.40
N SER A 78 22.86 -11.43 -1.80
CA SER A 78 23.24 -11.64 -0.41
C SER A 78 23.98 -10.40 0.08
N LYS A 79 23.54 -9.82 1.20
CA LYS A 79 24.36 -8.87 1.97
C LYS A 79 25.11 -9.67 3.02
N ASN A 80 26.39 -9.37 3.20
CA ASN A 80 27.09 -9.86 4.39
C ASN A 80 26.36 -9.30 5.64
N ALA A 81 26.27 -10.08 6.72
CA ALA A 81 25.70 -9.66 7.99
C ALA A 81 26.28 -8.31 8.47
N LYS A 82 27.57 -8.05 8.21
CA LYS A 82 28.24 -6.77 8.52
C LYS A 82 27.64 -5.57 7.77
N ASP A 83 27.23 -5.75 6.52
CA ASP A 83 26.64 -4.67 5.70
C ASP A 83 25.24 -4.30 6.19
N LEU A 84 24.47 -5.28 6.68
CA LEU A 84 23.13 -5.02 7.20
C LEU A 84 23.17 -4.54 8.66
N ALA A 85 24.15 -4.96 9.46
CA ALA A 85 24.32 -4.50 10.83
C ALA A 85 24.48 -2.97 10.92
N SER A 86 25.23 -2.37 9.99
CA SER A 86 25.42 -0.91 9.90
C SER A 86 24.35 -0.19 9.08
N ASN A 87 23.39 -0.92 8.49
CA ASN A 87 22.35 -0.34 7.67
C ASN A 87 21.39 0.52 8.52
N PRO A 88 21.09 1.77 8.12
CA PRO A 88 20.24 2.65 8.91
C PRO A 88 18.82 2.10 9.10
N TYR A 89 18.25 1.35 8.14
CA TYR A 89 16.92 0.75 8.30
C TYR A 89 16.93 -0.42 9.28
N ASN A 90 18.00 -1.23 9.33
CA ASN A 90 18.13 -2.27 10.34
C ASN A 90 18.27 -1.66 11.74
N ILE A 91 19.11 -0.62 11.87
CA ILE A 91 19.24 0.14 13.12
C ILE A 91 17.88 0.73 13.52
N ALA A 92 17.16 1.32 12.56
CA ALA A 92 15.87 1.94 12.82
C ALA A 92 14.79 0.91 13.21
N THR A 93 14.79 -0.27 12.60
CA THR A 93 13.94 -1.41 13.00
C THR A 93 14.21 -1.83 14.45
N ARG A 94 15.48 -1.87 14.87
CA ARG A 94 15.85 -2.14 16.27
C ARG A 94 15.45 -1.02 17.22
N VAL A 95 15.50 0.24 16.77
CA VAL A 95 14.97 1.37 17.55
C VAL A 95 13.47 1.22 17.73
N LEU A 96 12.70 0.87 16.69
CA LEU A 96 11.28 0.56 16.83
C LEU A 96 11.02 -0.58 17.82
N ALA A 97 11.77 -1.67 17.73
CA ALA A 97 11.67 -2.77 18.70
C ALA A 97 11.88 -2.28 20.14
N TYR A 98 12.93 -1.47 20.37
CA TYR A 98 13.18 -0.85 21.67
C TYR A 98 12.03 0.05 22.13
N GLN A 99 11.57 0.96 21.27
CA GLN A 99 10.51 1.91 21.63
C GLN A 99 9.19 1.20 21.92
N LEU A 100 8.80 0.20 21.14
CA LEU A 100 7.52 -0.49 21.27
C LEU A 100 7.50 -1.54 22.37
N LEU A 101 8.63 -2.16 22.70
CA LEU A 101 8.66 -3.29 23.62
C LEU A 101 9.29 -2.96 24.98
N HIS A 102 10.18 -1.96 25.05
CA HIS A 102 11.09 -1.81 26.20
C HIS A 102 11.12 -0.39 26.80
N ALA A 103 11.01 0.67 25.99
CA ALA A 103 11.07 2.05 26.47
C ALA A 103 9.87 2.41 27.35
N GLU A 104 10.11 2.97 28.54
CA GLU A 104 9.05 3.22 29.53
C GLU A 104 7.94 4.13 29.00
N GLU A 105 8.30 5.13 28.22
CA GLU A 105 7.40 6.17 27.71
C GLU A 105 6.56 5.71 26.51
N THR A 106 7.01 4.70 25.76
CA THR A 106 6.40 4.31 24.48
C THR A 106 6.04 2.83 24.38
N ARG A 107 6.46 1.99 25.34
CA ARG A 107 6.18 0.55 25.31
C ARG A 107 4.67 0.29 25.27
N CYS A 108 4.29 -0.58 24.35
CA CYS A 108 2.93 -1.05 24.19
C CYS A 108 2.58 -2.09 25.26
N ASN A 109 1.29 -2.37 25.39
CA ASN A 109 0.81 -3.51 26.14
C ASN A 109 1.41 -4.82 25.59
N ALA A 110 1.79 -5.74 26.48
CA ALA A 110 2.35 -7.05 26.15
C ALA A 110 1.41 -7.92 25.28
N THR A 111 0.13 -7.57 25.16
CA THR A 111 -0.83 -8.23 24.26
C THR A 111 -0.70 -7.81 22.79
N VAL A 112 0.14 -6.82 22.47
CA VAL A 112 0.36 -6.34 21.10
C VAL A 112 1.69 -6.87 20.57
N ASP A 113 1.62 -7.69 19.53
CA ASP A 113 2.83 -8.26 18.91
C ASP A 113 3.56 -7.20 18.07
N PHE A 114 4.89 -7.09 18.21
CA PHE A 114 5.71 -6.32 17.26
C PHE A 114 6.24 -7.25 16.16
N VAL A 115 5.69 -7.11 14.96
CA VAL A 115 6.01 -7.95 13.80
C VAL A 115 7.04 -7.27 12.90
N VAL A 116 8.11 -7.98 12.54
CA VAL A 116 9.04 -7.53 11.51
C VAL A 116 8.93 -8.44 10.30
N LEU A 117 8.30 -7.92 9.24
CA LEU A 117 8.25 -8.60 7.95
C LEU A 117 9.61 -8.42 7.26
N VAL A 118 10.23 -9.52 6.82
CA VAL A 118 11.56 -9.51 6.21
C VAL A 118 11.57 -10.15 4.83
N THR A 119 12.44 -9.67 3.94
CA THR A 119 12.74 -10.39 2.69
C THR A 119 13.60 -11.64 2.96
N PRO A 120 13.53 -12.68 2.11
CA PRO A 120 14.33 -13.90 2.29
C PRO A 120 15.85 -13.67 2.30
N ASN A 121 16.33 -12.59 1.67
CA ASN A 121 17.75 -12.23 1.64
C ASN A 121 18.23 -11.42 2.87
N VAL A 122 17.39 -11.22 3.90
CA VAL A 122 17.86 -10.74 5.20
C VAL A 122 18.65 -11.87 5.90
N PRO A 123 19.93 -11.66 6.24
CA PRO A 123 20.76 -12.68 6.87
C PRO A 123 20.13 -13.26 8.14
N LYS A 124 20.32 -14.58 8.36
CA LYS A 124 19.78 -15.29 9.53
C LYS A 124 20.16 -14.60 10.85
N HIS A 125 21.43 -14.23 11.02
CA HIS A 125 21.90 -13.48 12.20
C HIS A 125 21.08 -12.20 12.45
N THR A 126 20.72 -11.45 11.41
CA THR A 126 19.90 -10.22 11.59
C THR A 126 18.48 -10.57 12.02
N ARG A 127 17.90 -11.65 11.48
CA ARG A 127 16.58 -12.14 11.91
C ARG A 127 16.63 -12.62 13.36
N ASP A 128 17.64 -13.41 13.72
CA ASP A 128 17.83 -13.90 15.09
C ASP A 128 17.99 -12.72 16.06
N GLN A 129 18.77 -11.69 15.71
CA GLN A 129 18.92 -10.48 16.52
C GLN A 129 17.59 -9.76 16.74
N LEU A 130 16.74 -9.65 15.70
CA LEU A 130 15.42 -9.04 15.83
C LEU A 130 14.50 -9.87 16.74
N THR A 131 14.56 -11.19 16.65
CA THR A 131 13.87 -12.11 17.57
C THR A 131 14.34 -11.91 19.01
N THR A 132 15.65 -11.80 19.25
CA THR A 132 16.21 -11.50 20.58
C THR A 132 15.76 -10.13 21.10
N CYS A 133 15.55 -9.14 20.21
CA CYS A 133 14.94 -7.86 20.58
C CYS A 133 13.46 -7.97 20.99
N GLY A 134 12.83 -9.15 20.86
CA GLY A 134 11.43 -9.43 21.19
C GLY A 134 10.47 -9.35 20.01
N ALA A 135 10.96 -9.17 18.78
CA ALA A 135 10.10 -9.08 17.60
C ALA A 135 9.65 -10.46 17.10
N VAL A 136 8.43 -10.54 16.60
CA VAL A 136 7.93 -11.66 15.80
C VAL A 136 8.42 -11.47 14.36
N VAL A 137 9.48 -12.19 13.98
CA VAL A 137 10.07 -12.07 12.64
C VAL A 137 9.36 -13.00 11.66
N VAL A 138 8.79 -12.42 10.59
CA VAL A 138 8.06 -13.17 9.55
C VAL A 138 8.76 -12.98 8.21
N GLU A 139 9.19 -14.08 7.59
CA GLU A 139 9.73 -14.04 6.24
C GLU A 139 8.62 -13.94 5.19
N ALA A 140 8.67 -12.90 4.34
CA ALA A 140 7.71 -12.68 3.28
C ALA A 140 8.01 -13.55 2.06
N LYS A 141 6.99 -14.26 1.56
CA LYS A 141 7.05 -14.91 0.25
C LYS A 141 6.98 -13.88 -0.86
N ASP A 142 7.80 -14.08 -1.90
CA ASP A 142 7.81 -13.22 -3.08
C ASP A 142 6.40 -13.02 -3.67
N ILE A 143 6.14 -11.82 -4.19
CA ILE A 143 4.93 -11.49 -4.95
C ILE A 143 5.29 -11.40 -6.43
N PRO A 144 4.61 -12.13 -7.32
CA PRO A 144 4.89 -12.11 -8.75
C PRO A 144 4.48 -10.77 -9.35
N LEU A 145 5.45 -9.87 -9.56
CA LEU A 145 5.23 -8.60 -10.22
C LEU A 145 5.27 -8.74 -11.75
N ARG A 146 4.40 -8.01 -12.43
CA ARG A 146 4.40 -7.90 -13.90
C ARG A 146 5.41 -6.84 -14.34
N TRP A 147 5.85 -6.94 -15.61
CA TRP A 147 6.85 -6.04 -16.19
C TRP A 147 6.51 -4.55 -16.11
N TRP A 148 5.22 -4.21 -16.09
CA TRP A 148 4.74 -2.83 -16.04
C TRP A 148 4.76 -2.23 -14.64
N VAL A 149 4.84 -3.07 -13.61
CA VAL A 149 5.01 -2.65 -12.21
C VAL A 149 6.50 -2.41 -12.00
N SER A 150 6.99 -1.35 -12.61
CA SER A 150 8.40 -0.95 -12.59
C SER A 150 8.51 0.53 -12.28
N THR A 151 9.45 0.85 -11.42
CA THR A 151 9.72 2.23 -10.97
C THR A 151 11.12 2.71 -11.34
N GLY A 152 11.83 1.94 -12.19
CA GLY A 152 13.23 2.19 -12.53
C GLY A 152 14.23 1.82 -11.43
N VAL A 153 13.78 1.47 -10.22
CA VAL A 153 14.65 1.12 -9.07
C VAL A 153 14.41 -0.32 -8.64
N THR A 154 15.39 -1.21 -8.85
CA THR A 154 15.26 -2.66 -8.67
C THR A 154 14.82 -3.10 -7.27
N ARG A 155 15.17 -2.35 -6.21
CA ARG A 155 14.80 -2.67 -4.81
C ARG A 155 13.35 -2.34 -4.45
N TRP A 156 12.65 -1.53 -5.25
CA TRP A 156 11.29 -1.11 -4.94
C TRP A 156 10.26 -2.22 -5.14
N LYS A 157 10.62 -3.29 -5.86
CA LYS A 157 9.82 -4.51 -5.93
C LYS A 157 9.52 -5.09 -4.54
N ASP A 158 10.46 -4.96 -3.60
CA ASP A 158 10.35 -5.54 -2.27
C ASP A 158 9.26 -4.84 -1.45
N GLN A 159 8.92 -3.58 -1.77
CA GLN A 159 7.89 -2.85 -1.03
C GLN A 159 6.50 -3.47 -1.21
N PHE A 160 6.24 -4.12 -2.35
CA PHE A 160 5.00 -4.87 -2.55
C PHE A 160 4.85 -6.03 -1.56
N LEU A 161 5.94 -6.54 -0.98
CA LEU A 161 5.84 -7.60 0.03
C LEU A 161 5.10 -7.16 1.28
N LYS A 162 4.99 -5.85 1.57
CA LYS A 162 4.10 -5.34 2.63
C LYS A 162 2.65 -5.81 2.48
N LEU A 163 2.20 -6.11 1.26
CA LEU A 163 0.87 -6.68 1.03
C LEU A 163 0.68 -8.04 1.72
N ARG A 164 1.76 -8.78 2.01
CA ARG A 164 1.72 -10.04 2.79
C ARG A 164 1.20 -9.84 4.22
N LEU A 165 1.21 -8.62 4.75
CA LEU A 165 0.61 -8.30 6.05
C LEU A 165 -0.90 -8.58 6.06
N PHE A 166 -1.57 -8.51 4.91
CA PHE A 166 -3.00 -8.83 4.80
C PHE A 166 -3.30 -10.33 4.90
N GLU A 167 -2.30 -11.21 4.77
CA GLU A 167 -2.46 -12.65 5.00
C GLU A 167 -2.35 -13.01 6.50
N MET A 168 -2.00 -12.06 7.37
CA MET A 168 -1.83 -12.30 8.81
C MET A 168 -3.17 -12.30 9.57
N THR A 169 -4.10 -13.16 9.15
CA THR A 169 -5.47 -13.24 9.66
C THR A 169 -5.59 -13.76 11.09
N GLN A 170 -4.48 -14.13 11.73
CA GLN A 170 -4.44 -14.35 13.18
C GLN A 170 -4.58 -13.05 14.00
N TYR A 171 -4.40 -11.89 13.37
CA TYR A 171 -4.62 -10.57 13.98
C TYR A 171 -5.94 -9.98 13.52
N ASP A 172 -6.64 -9.34 14.45
CA ASP A 172 -7.88 -8.64 14.16
C ASP A 172 -7.60 -7.26 13.59
N ARG A 173 -6.56 -6.59 14.11
CA ARG A 173 -6.06 -5.31 13.58
C ARG A 173 -4.54 -5.34 13.54
N LEU A 174 -4.00 -4.80 12.46
CA LEU A 174 -2.57 -4.66 12.25
C LEU A 174 -2.30 -3.21 11.87
N LEU A 175 -1.47 -2.52 12.66
CA LEU A 175 -0.89 -1.23 12.30
C LEU A 175 0.43 -1.49 11.58
N PHE A 176 0.61 -0.92 10.40
CA PHE A 176 1.91 -0.85 9.74
C PHE A 176 2.58 0.50 9.99
N VAL A 177 3.87 0.48 10.30
CA VAL A 177 4.72 1.65 10.47
C VAL A 177 6.05 1.42 9.74
N ASP A 178 6.43 2.34 8.86
CA ASP A 178 7.73 2.28 8.20
C ASP A 178 8.88 2.41 9.22
N ALA A 179 10.00 1.71 8.94
CA ALA A 179 11.14 1.62 9.85
C ALA A 179 11.78 2.99 10.18
N ASP A 180 11.62 4.00 9.32
CA ASP A 180 12.08 5.37 9.52
C ASP A 180 11.10 6.26 10.30
N THR A 181 10.42 5.67 11.28
CA THR A 181 9.48 6.38 12.15
C THR A 181 10.04 6.51 13.56
N LEU A 182 9.93 7.71 14.13
CA LEU A 182 10.24 7.97 15.52
C LEU A 182 8.95 7.98 16.35
N ILE A 183 8.87 7.12 17.37
CA ILE A 183 7.71 7.04 18.26
C ILE A 183 7.90 8.01 19.44
N ARG A 184 6.84 8.70 19.82
CA ARG A 184 6.82 9.75 20.86
C ARG A 184 5.81 9.49 21.98
N GLY A 185 4.94 8.49 21.84
CA GLY A 185 3.94 8.11 22.83
C GLY A 185 3.47 6.66 22.62
N LYS A 186 2.47 6.24 23.40
CA LYS A 186 1.89 4.88 23.34
C LYS A 186 1.13 4.67 22.03
N LEU A 187 1.68 3.85 21.16
CA LEU A 187 1.15 3.67 19.80
C LEU A 187 0.00 2.65 19.74
N ASP A 188 -0.06 1.71 20.69
CA ASP A 188 -1.12 0.70 20.79
C ASP A 188 -2.49 1.28 21.14
N GLU A 189 -2.55 2.49 21.67
CA GLU A 189 -3.81 3.20 21.92
C GLU A 189 -4.62 3.44 20.63
N ILE A 190 -3.99 3.37 19.44
CA ILE A 190 -4.67 3.50 18.15
C ILE A 190 -5.74 2.43 17.94
N PHE A 191 -5.59 1.25 18.54
CA PHE A 191 -6.57 0.17 18.42
C PHE A 191 -7.89 0.49 19.15
N ASN A 192 -7.91 1.54 19.97
CA ASN A 192 -9.11 2.04 20.65
C ASN A 192 -9.90 3.06 19.84
N GLU A 193 -9.35 3.56 18.72
CA GLU A 193 -10.07 4.51 17.85
C GLU A 193 -11.30 3.85 17.22
N LEU A 194 -12.42 4.57 17.17
CA LEU A 194 -13.68 4.03 16.66
C LEU A 194 -13.58 3.60 15.20
N GLU A 195 -12.84 4.35 14.39
CA GLU A 195 -12.51 4.01 13.00
C GLU A 195 -11.56 2.83 12.88
N VAL A 196 -10.88 2.39 13.94
CA VAL A 196 -10.09 1.16 13.92
C VAL A 196 -10.94 -0.02 14.39
N GLN A 197 -11.75 0.16 15.42
CA GLN A 197 -12.53 -0.93 16.01
C GLN A 197 -13.61 -1.51 15.08
N ARG A 198 -14.28 -0.67 14.30
CA ARG A 198 -15.46 -1.06 13.50
C ARG A 198 -15.10 -1.24 12.02
N PRO A 199 -15.35 -2.38 11.38
CA PRO A 199 -15.23 -2.50 9.93
C PRO A 199 -16.26 -1.66 9.17
N ALA A 200 -15.91 -1.26 7.96
CA ALA A 200 -16.79 -0.65 6.98
C ALA A 200 -17.37 -1.71 6.04
N ARG A 201 -18.52 -1.41 5.42
CA ARG A 201 -19.09 -2.20 4.33
C ARG A 201 -18.58 -1.69 3.00
N THR A 202 -18.31 -2.61 2.07
CA THR A 202 -17.96 -2.25 0.69
C THR A 202 -19.18 -1.65 -0.01
N LEU A 203 -18.98 -0.52 -0.68
CA LEU A 203 -20.03 0.26 -1.30
C LEU A 203 -20.42 -0.33 -2.66
N THR A 204 -21.63 -0.89 -2.75
CA THR A 204 -22.16 -1.54 -3.96
C THR A 204 -22.47 -0.57 -5.09
N HIS A 205 -22.78 0.69 -4.79
CA HIS A 205 -23.15 1.73 -5.76
C HIS A 205 -21.95 2.38 -6.46
N ARG A 206 -20.72 2.07 -6.03
CA ARG A 206 -19.48 2.64 -6.61
C ARG A 206 -19.01 1.83 -7.81
N LEU A 207 -18.30 2.51 -8.73
CA LEU A 207 -17.77 1.86 -9.93
C LEU A 207 -16.71 0.84 -9.55
N ARG A 208 -16.89 -0.40 -10.03
CA ARG A 208 -15.97 -1.52 -9.85
C ARG A 208 -15.50 -2.02 -11.22
N ARG A 209 -14.29 -2.58 -11.27
CA ARG A 209 -13.78 -3.20 -12.49
C ARG A 209 -14.17 -4.68 -12.51
N ALA A 210 -14.72 -5.13 -13.64
CA ALA A 210 -15.18 -6.50 -13.78
C ALA A 210 -14.05 -7.51 -14.03
N ASP A 211 -12.84 -7.01 -14.30
CA ASP A 211 -11.65 -7.82 -14.53
C ASP A 211 -10.77 -7.95 -13.28
N GLU A 212 -11.15 -7.33 -12.15
CA GLU A 212 -10.51 -7.51 -10.84
C GLU A 212 -11.19 -8.64 -10.06
N ALA A 213 -10.51 -9.16 -9.03
CA ALA A 213 -11.09 -10.17 -8.14
C ALA A 213 -12.27 -9.60 -7.33
N PRO A 214 -13.17 -10.46 -6.82
CA PRO A 214 -14.26 -10.04 -5.96
C PRO A 214 -13.78 -9.22 -4.76
N LEU A 215 -14.52 -8.17 -4.42
CA LEU A 215 -14.26 -7.38 -3.22
C LEU A 215 -14.90 -8.05 -2.01
N PRO A 216 -14.26 -7.99 -0.83
CA PRO A 216 -14.89 -8.43 0.40
C PRO A 216 -16.13 -7.58 0.71
N ALA A 217 -17.10 -8.14 1.43
CA ALA A 217 -18.29 -7.44 1.91
C ALA A 217 -17.95 -6.41 3.00
N GLN A 218 -16.93 -6.71 3.81
CA GLN A 218 -16.44 -5.85 4.86
C GLN A 218 -14.93 -5.66 4.77
N PHE A 219 -14.47 -4.49 5.18
CA PHE A 219 -13.05 -4.20 5.26
C PHE A 219 -12.79 -3.25 6.42
N MET A 220 -11.56 -3.22 6.90
CA MET A 220 -11.09 -2.20 7.83
C MET A 220 -9.77 -1.70 7.26
N PHE A 221 -9.74 -0.46 6.79
CA PHE A 221 -8.52 0.22 6.37
C PHE A 221 -8.61 1.70 6.76
N ALA A 222 -7.65 2.15 7.55
CA ALA A 222 -7.53 3.53 7.99
C ALA A 222 -6.07 3.98 7.88
N ALA A 223 -5.84 5.23 7.52
CA ALA A 223 -4.49 5.74 7.28
C ALA A 223 -4.41 7.24 7.61
N ARG A 224 -3.23 7.82 7.43
CA ARG A 224 -3.02 9.26 7.54
C ARG A 224 -2.74 9.88 6.18
N SER A 225 -3.39 11.02 5.93
CA SER A 225 -3.12 11.90 4.79
C SER A 225 -1.63 12.20 4.66
N ASP A 226 -1.12 12.17 3.43
CA ASP A 226 0.27 12.49 3.14
C ASP A 226 0.49 14.02 3.18
N ASN A 227 1.25 14.49 4.17
CA ASN A 227 1.54 15.92 4.34
C ASN A 227 2.37 16.49 3.18
N GLN A 228 3.03 15.65 2.35
CA GLN A 228 3.69 16.11 1.13
C GLN A 228 2.74 16.90 0.22
N LEU A 229 1.45 16.54 0.22
CA LEU A 229 0.44 17.18 -0.62
C LEU A 229 -0.17 18.45 -0.02
N THR A 230 0.16 18.78 1.23
CA THR A 230 -0.37 19.94 1.96
C THR A 230 0.72 20.92 2.39
N GLY A 231 1.90 20.85 1.75
CA GLY A 231 3.03 21.75 2.00
C GLY A 231 4.30 21.05 2.48
N GLY A 232 4.30 19.70 2.55
CA GLY A 232 5.44 18.92 3.04
C GLY A 232 5.82 19.37 4.44
N ARG A 233 7.06 19.79 4.65
CA ARG A 233 7.51 20.28 5.96
C ARG A 233 6.80 21.56 6.44
N HIS A 234 6.24 22.33 5.51
CA HIS A 234 5.55 23.58 5.80
C HIS A 234 4.01 23.42 5.86
N HIS A 235 3.52 22.18 6.01
CA HIS A 235 2.08 21.93 6.19
C HIS A 235 1.56 22.63 7.46
N PRO A 236 0.27 23.07 7.48
CA PRO A 236 -0.34 23.70 8.64
C PRO A 236 -0.57 22.68 9.77
N PHE A 237 -0.69 23.16 11.01
CA PHE A 237 -1.08 22.31 12.14
C PHE A 237 -2.45 22.73 12.71
N PRO A 238 -3.43 21.81 12.88
CA PRO A 238 -3.37 20.40 12.48
C PRO A 238 -3.32 20.24 10.94
N PRO A 239 -2.71 19.14 10.43
CA PRO A 239 -2.58 18.89 9.00
C PRO A 239 -3.94 18.74 8.32
N LEU A 240 -4.04 19.26 7.09
CA LEU A 240 -5.23 19.11 6.25
C LEU A 240 -5.36 17.67 5.73
N ASN A 241 -6.60 17.21 5.58
CA ASN A 241 -6.88 15.93 4.95
C ASN A 241 -6.66 16.00 3.43
N THR A 242 -6.28 14.87 2.84
CA THR A 242 -6.03 14.72 1.41
C THR A 242 -6.78 13.52 0.84
N ASP A 243 -6.74 13.38 -0.49
CA ASP A 243 -7.27 12.21 -1.18
C ASP A 243 -6.31 11.01 -1.14
N VAL A 244 -5.03 11.25 -0.82
CA VAL A 244 -3.93 10.27 -0.88
C VAL A 244 -3.28 10.13 0.49
N PHE A 245 -3.28 8.91 1.02
CA PHE A 245 -2.58 8.60 2.26
C PHE A 245 -1.13 8.16 2.03
N SER A 246 -0.31 8.31 3.08
CA SER A 246 1.04 7.73 3.13
C SER A 246 0.97 6.24 3.46
N ALA A 247 1.67 5.40 2.69
CA ALA A 247 1.76 3.97 2.98
C ALA A 247 2.80 3.63 4.07
N GLY A 248 3.43 4.65 4.67
CA GLY A 248 4.29 4.49 5.83
C GLY A 248 3.54 4.37 7.15
N PHE A 249 2.24 4.67 7.17
CA PHE A 249 1.40 4.57 8.37
C PHE A 249 -0.06 4.25 8.05
N TRP A 250 -0.50 3.02 8.32
CA TRP A 250 -1.88 2.59 8.11
C TRP A 250 -2.28 1.43 9.02
N VAL A 251 -3.54 1.36 9.39
CA VAL A 251 -4.14 0.24 10.12
C VAL A 251 -5.07 -0.52 9.19
N ALA A 252 -4.97 -1.85 9.18
CA ALA A 252 -5.91 -2.72 8.46
C ALA A 252 -6.43 -3.87 9.33
N ALA A 253 -7.58 -4.42 8.95
CA ALA A 253 -7.92 -5.80 9.29
C ALA A 253 -7.32 -6.70 8.19
N PRO A 254 -6.38 -7.60 8.51
CA PRO A 254 -5.89 -8.59 7.57
C PRO A 254 -7.06 -9.41 6.99
N SER A 255 -7.02 -9.66 5.67
CA SER A 255 -8.02 -10.42 4.92
C SER A 255 -7.36 -11.05 3.69
N GLN A 256 -7.56 -12.36 3.53
CA GLN A 256 -7.08 -13.09 2.36
C GLN A 256 -7.73 -12.56 1.08
N GLU A 257 -9.01 -12.18 1.15
CA GLU A 257 -9.77 -11.61 0.03
C GLU A 257 -9.21 -10.26 -0.41
N LEU A 258 -8.81 -9.40 0.53
CA LEU A 258 -8.11 -8.15 0.20
C LEU A 258 -6.75 -8.44 -0.47
N PHE A 259 -6.00 -9.40 0.05
CA PHE A 259 -4.73 -9.80 -0.55
C PHE A 259 -4.90 -10.30 -1.99
N ASP A 260 -5.88 -11.18 -2.23
CA ASP A 260 -6.20 -11.71 -3.55
C ASP A 260 -6.67 -10.60 -4.50
N TYR A 261 -7.44 -9.63 -3.98
CA TYR A 261 -7.81 -8.42 -4.72
C TYR A 261 -6.61 -7.59 -5.13
N PHE A 262 -5.63 -7.35 -4.24
CA PHE A 262 -4.40 -6.63 -4.61
C PHE A 262 -3.61 -7.38 -5.68
N LEU A 263 -3.49 -8.70 -5.56
CA LEU A 263 -2.83 -9.51 -6.58
C LEU A 263 -3.57 -9.47 -7.92
N SER A 264 -4.90 -9.35 -7.91
CA SER A 264 -5.67 -9.15 -9.12
C SER A 264 -5.32 -7.82 -9.79
N ILE A 265 -5.28 -6.71 -9.04
CA ILE A 265 -4.93 -5.38 -9.53
C ILE A 265 -3.56 -5.39 -10.24
N LEU A 266 -2.56 -6.04 -9.65
CA LEU A 266 -1.20 -6.15 -10.22
C LEU A 266 -1.15 -6.85 -11.59
N ARG A 267 -2.18 -7.62 -11.96
CA ARG A 267 -2.24 -8.31 -13.25
C ARG A 267 -2.67 -7.39 -14.40
N HIS A 268 -3.27 -6.24 -14.12
CA HIS A 268 -3.85 -5.36 -15.14
C HIS A 268 -2.95 -4.18 -15.45
N TYR A 269 -2.45 -4.13 -16.68
CA TYR A 269 -1.59 -3.05 -17.18
C TYR A 269 -2.21 -1.66 -16.95
N ARG A 270 -1.43 -0.74 -16.37
CA ARG A 270 -1.81 0.65 -16.09
C ARG A 270 -3.06 0.79 -15.22
N ARG A 271 -3.35 -0.20 -14.35
CA ARG A 271 -4.47 -0.11 -13.42
C ARG A 271 -4.28 1.03 -12.41
N PHE A 272 -3.04 1.26 -12.01
CA PHE A 272 -2.59 2.37 -11.19
C PHE A 272 -1.23 2.87 -11.70
N ASP A 273 -0.79 4.05 -11.26
CA ASP A 273 0.56 4.55 -11.52
C ASP A 273 1.54 3.95 -10.50
N PRO A 274 2.47 3.07 -10.87
CA PRO A 274 3.34 2.38 -9.92
C PRO A 274 4.45 3.27 -9.32
N HIS A 275 4.51 4.58 -9.61
CA HIS A 275 5.58 5.46 -9.15
C HIS A 275 5.90 5.37 -7.65
N THR A 276 4.86 5.31 -6.80
CA THR A 276 4.98 5.12 -5.34
C THR A 276 4.72 3.67 -4.90
N MET A 277 5.05 2.70 -5.75
CA MET A 277 5.05 1.26 -5.44
C MET A 277 3.70 0.76 -4.89
N GLU A 278 3.71 0.12 -3.72
CA GLU A 278 2.53 -0.39 -3.01
C GLU A 278 1.64 0.76 -2.51
N GLN A 279 2.18 1.94 -2.20
CA GLN A 279 1.35 3.11 -1.83
C GLN A 279 0.38 3.46 -2.94
N SER A 280 0.84 3.47 -4.19
CA SER A 280 -0.02 3.73 -5.33
C SER A 280 -1.09 2.64 -5.49
N LEU A 281 -0.75 1.37 -5.26
CA LEU A 281 -1.71 0.27 -5.32
C LEU A 281 -2.76 0.39 -4.22
N LEU A 282 -2.34 0.67 -2.98
CA LEU A 282 -3.24 0.80 -1.84
C LEU A 282 -4.11 2.05 -1.98
N ASN A 283 -3.57 3.18 -2.46
CA ASN A 283 -4.34 4.37 -2.79
C ASN A 283 -5.33 4.09 -3.92
N TYR A 284 -4.98 3.30 -4.94
CA TYR A 284 -5.95 2.85 -5.93
C TYR A 284 -7.05 2.00 -5.29
N ALA A 285 -6.68 0.98 -4.52
CA ALA A 285 -7.62 0.03 -3.92
C ALA A 285 -8.61 0.71 -2.98
N PHE A 286 -8.13 1.66 -2.17
CA PHE A 286 -8.88 2.33 -1.13
C PHE A 286 -9.25 3.79 -1.42
N ARG A 287 -9.08 4.28 -2.66
CA ARG A 287 -9.40 5.65 -3.08
C ARG A 287 -10.77 6.14 -2.60
N ARG A 288 -10.89 7.43 -2.30
CA ARG A 288 -12.10 8.06 -1.73
C ARG A 288 -13.36 7.88 -2.56
N ASP A 289 -13.24 7.88 -3.88
CA ASP A 289 -14.33 7.66 -4.84
C ASP A 289 -14.57 6.17 -5.17
N GLY A 290 -13.80 5.28 -4.55
CA GLY A 290 -13.82 3.85 -4.76
C GLY A 290 -14.85 3.10 -3.90
N PRO A 291 -14.96 1.78 -4.10
CA PRO A 291 -15.89 0.94 -3.36
C PRO A 291 -15.48 0.70 -1.89
N MET A 292 -14.20 0.88 -1.56
CA MET A 292 -13.66 0.69 -0.22
C MET A 292 -12.86 1.93 0.21
N PRO A 293 -13.49 3.09 0.41
CA PRO A 293 -12.74 4.31 0.74
C PRO A 293 -12.02 4.15 2.09
N TRP A 294 -10.73 4.50 2.13
CA TRP A 294 -9.94 4.53 3.36
C TRP A 294 -10.53 5.53 4.36
N ARG A 295 -10.36 5.26 5.65
CA ARG A 295 -10.78 6.17 6.73
C ARG A 295 -9.62 6.98 7.27
N GLU A 296 -9.88 8.26 7.50
CA GLU A 296 -8.88 9.14 8.11
C GLU A 296 -8.69 8.82 9.58
N LEU A 297 -7.45 8.54 9.99
CA LEU A 297 -7.07 8.46 11.41
C LEU A 297 -6.88 9.88 11.97
N HIS A 298 -7.10 10.06 13.27
CA HIS A 298 -6.81 11.35 13.93
C HIS A 298 -5.37 11.83 13.69
N TYR A 299 -5.16 13.14 13.48
CA TYR A 299 -3.84 13.70 13.13
C TYR A 299 -2.74 13.40 14.16
N LYS A 300 -3.13 13.23 15.43
CA LYS A 300 -2.21 12.87 16.53
C LYS A 300 -1.40 11.60 16.26
N TRP A 301 -1.86 10.71 15.36
CA TRP A 301 -1.22 9.40 15.20
C TRP A 301 0.05 9.44 14.36
N SER A 302 0.06 10.21 13.28
CA SER A 302 1.22 10.24 12.39
C SER A 302 1.32 11.51 11.56
N ALA A 303 2.55 12.00 11.45
CA ALA A 303 2.93 13.08 10.55
C ALA A 303 4.13 12.65 9.68
N THR A 304 3.92 12.62 8.35
CA THR A 304 5.00 12.69 7.36
C THR A 304 5.54 14.11 7.28
N TRP A 305 6.82 14.30 6.96
CA TRP A 305 7.44 15.63 6.90
C TRP A 305 7.27 16.48 8.18
N PRO A 306 7.58 15.91 9.36
CA PRO A 306 7.24 16.52 10.64
C PRO A 306 7.91 17.89 10.85
N ASN A 307 7.17 18.80 11.48
CA ASN A 307 7.59 20.15 11.84
C ASN A 307 7.39 20.43 13.34
N ALA A 308 7.61 21.68 13.78
CA ALA A 308 7.50 22.04 15.20
C ALA A 308 6.06 21.90 15.73
N GLY A 309 5.06 22.21 14.92
CA GLY A 309 3.65 22.08 15.28
C GLY A 309 3.26 20.63 15.58
N ASP A 310 3.78 19.66 14.82
CA ASP A 310 3.55 18.23 15.10
C ASP A 310 4.13 17.80 16.45
N VAL A 311 5.27 18.39 16.84
CA VAL A 311 5.92 18.09 18.12
C VAL A 311 5.17 18.72 19.28
N GLU A 312 4.79 20.00 19.13
CA GLU A 312 4.02 20.75 20.13
C GLU A 312 2.62 20.17 20.33
N GLY A 313 2.00 19.67 19.25
CA GLY A 313 0.72 18.99 19.27
C GLY A 313 0.79 17.49 19.58
N GLU A 314 1.93 17.02 20.10
CA GLU A 314 2.13 15.67 20.63
C GLU A 314 1.80 14.54 19.65
N VAL A 315 2.15 14.72 18.37
CA VAL A 315 1.99 13.65 17.37
C VAL A 315 2.84 12.43 17.76
N VAL A 316 2.18 11.28 17.90
CA VAL A 316 2.72 10.02 18.42
C VAL A 316 3.79 9.44 17.51
N THR A 317 3.66 9.57 16.19
CA THR A 317 4.66 9.06 15.25
C THR A 317 5.11 10.11 14.25
N LEU A 318 6.43 10.28 14.14
CA LEU A 318 7.05 11.25 13.25
C LEU A 318 7.80 10.48 12.17
N HIS A 319 7.32 10.54 10.92
CA HIS A 319 7.84 9.73 9.80
C HIS A 319 8.85 10.54 8.98
N GLU A 320 10.13 10.26 9.19
CA GLU A 320 11.25 10.88 8.48
C GLU A 320 12.57 10.14 8.75
N LYS A 321 13.51 10.21 7.79
CA LYS A 321 14.85 9.62 7.93
C LYS A 321 15.74 10.48 8.84
N PHE A 322 15.42 10.58 10.12
CA PHE A 322 16.09 11.46 11.09
C PHE A 322 17.57 11.15 11.34
N TRP A 323 18.07 10.01 10.86
CA TRP A 323 19.51 9.77 10.79
C TRP A 323 20.24 10.63 9.74
N ALA A 324 19.51 11.23 8.79
CA ALA A 324 20.06 12.01 7.69
C ALA A 324 19.40 13.40 7.52
N THR A 325 18.07 13.46 7.57
CA THR A 325 17.28 14.67 7.24
C THR A 325 16.36 15.08 8.40
N GLY A 326 15.65 16.19 8.24
CA GLY A 326 14.72 16.74 9.23
C GLY A 326 15.33 17.77 10.20
N PRO A 327 14.50 18.36 11.07
CA PRO A 327 14.90 19.41 12.00
C PRO A 327 15.98 18.93 12.96
N LYS A 328 16.92 19.83 13.32
CA LYS A 328 18.08 19.50 14.18
C LYS A 328 17.66 18.82 15.48
N GLU A 329 16.57 19.29 16.09
CA GLU A 329 16.06 18.74 17.35
C GLU A 329 15.50 17.33 17.21
N LEU A 330 14.75 17.04 16.15
CA LEU A 330 14.25 15.69 15.89
C LEU A 330 15.37 14.71 15.55
N ARG A 331 16.42 15.16 14.84
CA ARG A 331 17.63 14.36 14.62
C ARG A 331 18.43 14.12 15.91
N ARG A 332 18.41 15.07 16.86
CA ARG A 332 19.02 14.89 18.18
C ARG A 332 18.26 13.82 18.96
N LEU A 333 16.94 13.92 18.99
CA LEU A 333 16.08 12.93 19.64
C LEU A 333 16.22 11.53 19.03
N TRP A 334 16.29 11.41 17.70
CA TRP A 334 16.56 10.14 17.05
C TRP A 334 17.87 9.50 17.53
N ARG A 335 18.95 10.29 17.61
CA ARG A 335 20.26 9.81 18.10
C ARG A 335 20.21 9.39 19.56
N GLU A 336 19.43 10.09 20.39
CA GLU A 336 19.19 9.73 21.78
C GLU A 336 18.48 8.38 21.90
N GLN A 337 17.37 8.18 21.16
CA GLN A 337 16.63 6.92 21.17
C GLN A 337 17.47 5.75 20.62
N LYS A 338 18.28 6.00 19.58
CA LYS A 338 19.28 5.02 19.12
C LYS A 338 20.27 4.66 20.24
N GLY A 339 20.76 5.64 20.99
CA GLY A 339 21.68 5.42 22.11
C GLY A 339 21.02 4.65 23.27
N ASN A 340 19.76 4.94 23.58
CA ASN A 340 18.96 4.22 24.57
C ASN A 340 18.82 2.74 24.18
N MET A 341 18.41 2.47 22.93
CA MET A 341 18.33 1.12 22.38
C MET A 341 19.66 0.37 22.49
N GLN A 342 20.77 1.01 22.13
CA GLN A 342 22.10 0.38 22.21
C GLN A 342 22.47 0.03 23.65
N ARG A 343 22.28 0.96 24.59
CA ARG A 343 22.54 0.70 26.03
C ARG A 343 21.66 -0.40 26.59
N TYR A 344 20.40 -0.48 26.17
CA TYR A 344 19.47 -1.51 26.64
C TYR A 344 19.92 -2.90 26.21
N PHE A 345 20.12 -3.12 24.91
CA PHE A 345 20.47 -4.45 24.42
C PHE A 345 21.90 -4.86 24.80
N SER A 346 22.86 -3.94 24.90
CA SER A 346 24.21 -4.28 25.38
C SER A 346 24.27 -4.78 26.83
N LYS A 347 23.27 -4.47 27.67
CA LYS A 347 23.18 -4.99 29.05
C LYS A 347 22.53 -6.37 29.16
N HIS A 348 21.87 -6.82 28.10
CA HIS A 348 21.10 -8.07 28.05
C HIS A 348 21.72 -9.10 27.10
N ASP A 349 22.88 -8.79 26.53
CA ASP A 349 23.70 -9.69 25.71
C ASP A 349 24.80 -10.40 26.56
N ASP A 350 24.93 -10.05 27.85
CA ASP A 350 25.73 -10.72 28.89
C ASP A 350 24.82 -11.64 29.74
#